data_AF-A0A7X5TFU3-F1
#
_entry.id   AF-A0A7X5TFU3-F1
#
_cell.length_a   1.000
_cell.length_b   1.000
_cell.length_c   1.000
_cell.angle_alpha   90.00
_cell.angle_beta   90.00
_cell.angle_gamma   90.00
#
_symmetry.space_group_name_H-M   'P 1'
#
loop_
_entity.id
_entity.type
_entity.pdbx_description
1 polymer ?
#
loop_
_entity_poly.entity_id
_entity_poly.type
_entity_poly.pdbx_seq_one_letter_code
_entity_poly.pdbx_strand_id
1 'polypeptide(L)'
;MVRPTWESRIGFIFAVAGSAVGLANIWRLPYIVGENGGAAFLIVYLLCLTFIGFPVFMSEMLIGRTSQTSPSGAFLKIGGSKSWSAIGKMTIMTGFIVSSFYSAVAGWILGYLIEAIRGNISHFEGTSHAIEHYTSLMGNPLWGLSFHFLFLLICLFVLYAGVQRGIERGNKIMMPCLLLVLLFLLIKGLTLPHAIDGVRYLLSPDWSELTPKAIVIALGQSFFTLSLGQGTMVTYGSYLDKNDNLIKSCFPVVVMDTLVALLAAVVVFSIAFAGGMKPDSGSGLIFHTLPFIFSQIPGGYFVAVMFFLLVVLAAITSQISASRVVSKWKNTND
;
A
#
# COMPACT_ATOMS: atom_id res chain seq x y z
N MET A 1 14.59 27.70 10.53
CA MET A 1 13.21 27.44 10.99
C MET A 1 13.25 26.26 11.95
N VAL A 2 12.37 26.21 12.95
CA VAL A 2 12.26 25.03 13.84
C VAL A 2 11.65 23.89 13.04
N ARG A 3 12.30 22.71 13.05
CA ARG A 3 11.80 21.54 12.32
C ARG A 3 10.47 21.07 12.92
N PRO A 4 9.46 20.74 12.10
CA PRO A 4 8.21 20.18 12.60
C PRO A 4 8.44 18.83 13.30
N THR A 5 7.83 18.64 14.46
CA THR A 5 7.75 17.35 15.17
C THR A 5 6.33 16.80 15.08
N TRP A 6 6.17 15.51 15.32
CA TRP A 6 4.84 14.89 15.47
C TRP A 6 4.09 15.51 16.66
N GLU A 7 2.78 15.76 16.53
CA GLU A 7 2.00 16.29 17.67
C GLU A 7 1.78 15.21 18.75
N SER A 8 1.76 13.94 18.34
CA SER A 8 1.45 12.82 19.23
C SER A 8 2.06 11.50 18.74
N ARG A 9 2.31 10.56 19.66
CA ARG A 9 2.74 9.19 19.31
C ARG A 9 1.71 8.48 18.41
N ILE A 10 0.42 8.66 18.67
CA ILE A 10 -0.65 8.06 17.86
C ILE A 10 -0.63 8.66 16.45
N GLY A 11 -0.44 9.97 16.33
CA GLY A 11 -0.28 10.63 15.03
C GLY A 11 0.92 10.12 14.25
N PHE A 12 2.05 9.91 14.92
CA PHE A 12 3.20 9.25 14.34
C PHE A 12 2.87 7.83 13.83
N ILE A 13 2.29 6.98 14.69
CA ILE A 13 1.95 5.59 14.33
C ILE A 13 1.02 5.56 13.11
N PHE A 14 -0.03 6.38 13.09
CA PHE A 14 -0.96 6.45 11.97
C PHE A 14 -0.34 7.03 10.71
N ALA A 15 0.58 7.99 10.81
CA ALA A 15 1.27 8.52 9.65
C ALA A 15 2.20 7.47 9.03
N VAL A 16 3.01 6.78 9.84
CA VAL A 16 3.91 5.74 9.33
C VAL A 16 3.11 4.54 8.81
N ALA A 17 2.07 4.15 9.52
CA ALA A 17 1.24 3.04 9.07
C ALA A 17 0.38 3.42 7.86
N GLY A 18 -0.02 4.67 7.69
CA GLY A 18 -0.61 5.16 6.44
C GLY A 18 0.37 5.16 5.27
N SER A 19 1.68 5.24 5.54
CA SER A 19 2.73 4.99 4.53
C SER A 19 2.83 3.51 4.15
N ALA A 20 2.78 2.62 5.14
CA ALA A 20 2.96 1.18 4.95
C ALA A 20 1.71 0.52 4.35
N VAL A 21 0.53 0.84 4.90
CA VAL A 21 -0.76 0.36 4.43
C VAL A 21 -1.13 1.08 3.14
N GLY A 22 -1.06 0.36 2.02
CA GLY A 22 -1.31 0.92 0.70
C GLY A 22 -1.72 -0.12 -0.35
N LEU A 23 -1.43 0.19 -1.60
CA LEU A 23 -1.64 -0.73 -2.72
C LEU A 23 -0.84 -2.02 -2.55
N ALA A 24 0.27 -2.00 -1.82
CA ALA A 24 1.06 -3.17 -1.48
C ALA A 24 0.24 -4.25 -0.76
N ASN A 25 -0.67 -3.85 0.14
CA ASN A 25 -1.46 -4.74 0.99
C ASN A 25 -2.74 -5.19 0.28
N ILE A 26 -3.45 -4.26 -0.36
CA ILE A 26 -4.82 -4.52 -0.86
C ILE A 26 -4.82 -5.02 -2.30
N TRP A 27 -3.89 -4.54 -3.13
CA TRP A 27 -3.80 -4.93 -4.53
C TRP A 27 -2.66 -5.92 -4.78
N ARG A 28 -1.43 -5.56 -4.37
CA ARG A 28 -0.22 -6.31 -4.72
C ARG A 28 -0.17 -7.68 -4.06
N LEU A 29 -0.36 -7.71 -2.74
CA LEU A 29 -0.25 -8.95 -1.96
C LEU A 29 -1.21 -10.04 -2.45
N PRO A 30 -2.51 -9.78 -2.69
CA PRO A 30 -3.42 -10.85 -3.11
C PRO A 30 -3.04 -11.50 -4.44
N TYR A 31 -2.63 -10.71 -5.44
CA TYR A 31 -2.27 -11.30 -6.73
C TYR A 31 -0.95 -12.06 -6.68
N ILE A 32 0.08 -11.57 -5.96
CA ILE A 32 1.34 -12.31 -5.83
C ILE A 32 1.16 -13.59 -5.01
N VAL A 33 0.25 -13.59 -4.01
CA VAL A 33 -0.11 -14.80 -3.28
C VAL A 33 -0.77 -15.80 -4.23
N GLY A 34 -1.68 -15.37 -5.10
CA GLY A 34 -2.31 -16.22 -6.10
C GLY A 34 -1.32 -16.80 -7.13
N GLU A 35 -0.36 -15.99 -7.58
CA GLU A 35 0.65 -16.39 -8.56
C GLU A 35 1.78 -17.29 -8.02
N ASN A 36 1.98 -17.36 -6.70
CA ASN A 36 3.18 -17.97 -6.10
C ASN A 36 2.88 -19.08 -5.08
N GLY A 37 1.74 -19.77 -5.20
CA GLY A 37 1.46 -20.94 -4.36
C GLY A 37 0.74 -20.65 -3.04
N GLY A 38 0.01 -19.53 -2.96
CA GLY A 38 -0.95 -19.27 -1.90
C GLY A 38 -0.33 -19.19 -0.50
N ALA A 39 -0.81 -20.03 0.41
CA ALA A 39 -0.42 -20.03 1.81
C ALA A 39 1.09 -20.27 2.04
N ALA A 40 1.77 -21.08 1.21
CA ALA A 40 3.21 -21.31 1.36
C ALA A 40 4.01 -20.02 1.11
N PHE A 41 3.67 -19.27 0.06
CA PHE A 41 4.25 -17.95 -0.19
C PHE A 41 3.94 -16.97 0.95
N LEU A 42 2.70 -16.97 1.45
CA LEU A 42 2.30 -16.08 2.53
C LEU A 42 3.14 -16.31 3.80
N ILE A 43 3.42 -17.56 4.16
CA ILE A 43 4.30 -17.91 5.29
C ILE A 43 5.71 -17.37 5.05
N VAL A 44 6.30 -17.58 3.87
CA VAL A 44 7.64 -17.07 3.53
C VAL A 44 7.67 -15.54 3.59
N TYR A 45 6.66 -14.87 3.05
CA TYR A 45 6.53 -13.42 3.14
C TYR A 45 6.49 -12.93 4.60
N LEU A 46 5.72 -13.58 5.48
CA LEU A 46 5.66 -13.23 6.90
C LEU A 46 7.00 -13.46 7.62
N LEU A 47 7.75 -14.50 7.24
CA LEU A 47 9.11 -14.74 7.74
C LEU A 47 10.08 -13.64 7.26
N CYS A 48 10.06 -13.29 5.96
CA CYS A 48 10.86 -12.18 5.44
C CYS A 48 10.51 -10.85 6.12
N LEU A 49 9.23 -10.56 6.32
CA LEU A 49 8.75 -9.37 7.00
C LEU A 49 9.24 -9.31 8.45
N THR A 50 9.17 -10.42 9.18
CA THR A 50 9.54 -10.48 10.60
C THR A 50 11.05 -10.42 10.79
N PHE A 51 11.81 -11.20 10.03
CA PHE A 51 13.26 -11.38 10.26
C PHE A 51 14.13 -10.41 9.46
N ILE A 52 13.61 -9.78 8.42
CA ILE A 52 14.38 -8.84 7.58
C ILE A 52 13.68 -7.49 7.51
N GLY A 53 12.41 -7.46 7.12
CA GLY A 53 11.64 -6.23 6.97
C GLY A 53 11.61 -5.39 8.25
N PHE A 54 11.23 -5.97 9.38
CA PHE A 54 11.12 -5.26 10.66
C PHE A 54 12.48 -4.77 11.20
N PRO A 55 13.57 -5.55 11.21
CA PRO A 55 14.89 -5.04 11.56
C PRO A 55 15.38 -3.89 10.66
N VAL A 56 15.15 -3.97 9.35
CA VAL A 56 15.53 -2.90 8.40
C VAL A 56 14.67 -1.65 8.63
N PHE A 57 13.36 -1.83 8.84
CA PHE A 57 12.44 -0.76 9.21
C PHE A 57 12.91 -0.01 10.47
N MET A 58 13.23 -0.76 11.54
CA MET A 58 13.79 -0.19 12.77
C MET A 58 15.10 0.56 12.53
N SER A 59 15.95 0.05 11.65
CA SER A 59 17.24 0.67 11.30
C SER A 59 17.05 2.00 10.57
N GLU A 60 16.17 2.06 9.57
CA GLU A 60 15.87 3.32 8.87
C GLU A 60 15.25 4.37 9.82
N MET A 61 14.34 3.93 10.68
CA MET A 61 13.73 4.78 11.70
C MET A 61 14.77 5.34 12.68
N LEU A 62 15.73 4.51 13.10
CA LEU A 62 16.84 4.93 13.96
C LEU A 62 17.79 5.91 13.26
N ILE A 63 18.15 5.65 12.00
CA ILE A 63 18.97 6.54 11.16
C ILE A 63 18.30 7.92 11.05
N GLY A 64 17.00 7.95 10.75
CA GLY A 64 16.21 9.17 10.69
C GLY A 64 16.25 9.93 12.01
N ARG A 65 15.85 9.27 13.10
CA ARG A 65 15.74 9.88 14.43
C ARG A 65 17.07 10.39 14.96
N THR A 66 18.16 9.68 14.72
CA THR A 66 19.50 10.06 15.20
C THR A 66 20.05 11.24 14.41
N SER A 67 19.88 11.20 13.09
CA SER A 67 20.46 12.22 12.22
C SER A 67 19.69 13.53 12.26
N GLN A 68 18.37 13.49 12.43
CA GLN A 68 17.47 14.64 12.34
C GLN A 68 17.81 15.49 11.10
N THR A 69 17.86 14.88 9.91
CA THR A 69 18.01 15.58 8.61
C THR A 69 17.32 14.76 7.50
N SER A 70 17.46 15.15 6.24
CA SER A 70 16.94 14.40 5.08
C SER A 70 17.72 13.09 4.88
N PRO A 71 17.23 12.10 4.11
CA PRO A 71 17.95 10.85 3.90
C PRO A 71 19.40 11.04 3.42
N SER A 72 19.64 11.89 2.41
CA SER A 72 21.00 12.17 1.91
C SER A 72 21.93 12.77 2.98
N GLY A 73 21.41 13.63 3.86
CA GLY A 73 22.13 14.18 5.00
C GLY A 73 22.33 13.15 6.12
N ALA A 74 21.37 12.25 6.31
CA ALA A 74 21.38 11.25 7.37
C ALA A 74 22.51 10.25 7.17
N PHE A 75 22.61 9.71 5.96
CA PHE A 75 23.68 8.79 5.60
C PHE A 75 25.05 9.49 5.58
N LEU A 76 25.13 10.77 5.19
CA LEU A 76 26.37 11.54 5.29
C LEU A 76 26.84 11.70 6.75
N LYS A 77 25.91 12.09 7.64
CA LYS A 77 26.19 12.38 9.05
C LYS A 77 26.59 11.13 9.83
N ILE A 78 25.95 9.99 9.55
CA ILE A 78 26.21 8.73 10.25
C ILE A 78 27.40 8.00 9.63
N GLY A 79 27.50 7.96 8.29
CA GLY A 79 28.54 7.24 7.59
C GLY A 79 29.87 8.00 7.46
N GLY A 80 29.89 9.31 7.70
CA GLY A 80 31.11 10.13 7.75
C GLY A 80 31.79 10.38 6.40
N SER A 81 31.21 9.94 5.27
CA SER A 81 31.82 10.11 3.95
C SER A 81 30.81 10.48 2.86
N LYS A 82 31.31 11.10 1.78
CA LYS A 82 30.48 11.46 0.61
C LYS A 82 29.88 10.23 -0.09
N SER A 83 30.52 9.07 0.00
CA SER A 83 30.00 7.81 -0.54
C SER A 83 28.70 7.39 0.13
N TRP A 84 28.58 7.57 1.45
CA TRP A 84 27.32 7.31 2.16
C TRP A 84 26.22 8.31 1.78
N SER A 85 26.58 9.57 1.50
CA SER A 85 25.60 10.53 0.96
C SER A 85 25.03 10.08 -0.40
N ALA A 86 25.85 9.42 -1.24
CA ALA A 86 25.37 8.85 -2.51
C ALA A 86 24.31 7.76 -2.29
N ILE A 87 24.50 6.88 -1.29
CA ILE A 87 23.49 5.88 -0.88
C ILE A 87 22.20 6.56 -0.42
N GLY A 88 22.29 7.62 0.39
CA GLY A 88 21.11 8.38 0.80
C GLY A 88 20.40 9.11 -0.34
N LYS A 89 21.12 9.49 -1.41
CA LYS A 89 20.50 10.00 -2.65
C LYS A 89 19.84 8.89 -3.46
N MET A 90 20.44 7.69 -3.48
CA MET A 90 19.86 6.52 -4.11
C MET A 90 18.51 6.17 -3.48
N THR A 91 18.37 6.22 -2.14
CA THR A 91 17.07 5.97 -1.50
C THR A 91 16.00 6.97 -1.94
N ILE A 92 16.36 8.26 -2.10
CA ILE A 92 15.44 9.29 -2.60
C ILE A 92 15.04 9.01 -4.05
N MET A 93 15.99 8.60 -4.89
CA MET A 93 15.71 8.20 -6.27
C MET A 93 14.78 6.99 -6.33
N THR A 94 14.99 5.97 -5.48
CA THR A 94 14.10 4.82 -5.36
C THR A 94 12.69 5.27 -4.99
N GLY A 95 12.54 6.15 -3.98
CA GLY A 95 11.23 6.70 -3.60
C GLY A 95 10.56 7.49 -4.72
N PHE A 96 11.32 8.25 -5.51
CA PHE A 96 10.79 8.96 -6.68
C PHE A 96 10.28 8.00 -7.77
N ILE A 97 11.06 6.96 -8.10
CA ILE A 97 10.66 5.94 -9.09
C ILE A 97 9.44 5.16 -8.61
N VAL A 98 9.41 4.76 -7.34
CA VAL A 98 8.25 4.06 -6.76
C VAL A 98 7.01 4.94 -6.81
N SER A 99 7.13 6.19 -6.36
CA SER A 99 6.06 7.18 -6.39
C SER A 99 5.51 7.44 -7.80
N SER A 100 6.35 7.39 -8.85
CA SER A 100 5.91 7.71 -10.22
C SER A 100 4.95 6.67 -10.77
N PHE A 101 5.29 5.37 -10.73
CA PHE A 101 4.38 4.32 -11.19
C PHE A 101 3.23 4.10 -10.21
N TYR A 102 3.46 4.25 -8.90
CA TYR A 102 2.43 4.07 -7.89
C TYR A 102 1.29 5.06 -8.07
N SER A 103 1.61 6.33 -8.32
CA SER A 103 0.59 7.36 -8.56
C SER A 103 -0.20 7.14 -9.86
N ALA A 104 0.39 6.53 -10.88
CA ALA A 104 -0.32 6.16 -12.10
C ALA A 104 -1.36 5.06 -11.82
N VAL A 105 -0.96 3.97 -11.15
CA VAL A 105 -1.86 2.88 -10.75
C VAL A 105 -2.97 3.39 -9.83
N ALA A 106 -2.61 4.24 -8.85
CA ALA A 106 -3.58 4.85 -7.96
C ALA A 106 -4.58 5.76 -8.70
N GLY A 107 -4.13 6.47 -9.75
CA GLY A 107 -4.99 7.19 -10.67
C GLY A 107 -6.02 6.27 -11.33
N TRP A 108 -5.59 5.14 -11.88
CA TRP A 108 -6.53 4.17 -12.47
C TRP A 108 -7.55 3.66 -11.45
N ILE A 109 -7.12 3.39 -10.22
CA ILE A 109 -8.02 2.94 -9.14
C ILE A 109 -9.03 4.03 -8.78
N LEU A 110 -8.62 5.31 -8.77
CA LEU A 110 -9.55 6.43 -8.63
C LEU A 110 -10.55 6.49 -9.78
N GLY A 111 -10.10 6.24 -11.01
CA GLY A 111 -10.98 6.11 -12.17
C GLY A 111 -12.00 4.98 -12.00
N TYR A 112 -11.57 3.80 -11.58
CA TYR A 112 -12.45 2.66 -11.31
C TYR A 112 -13.44 2.93 -10.16
N LEU A 113 -13.07 3.74 -9.16
CA LEU A 113 -14.04 4.21 -8.17
C LEU A 113 -15.17 5.01 -8.82
N ILE A 114 -14.85 5.87 -9.79
CA ILE A 114 -15.87 6.63 -10.54
C ILE A 114 -16.70 5.70 -11.43
N GLU A 115 -16.08 4.73 -12.11
CA GLU A 115 -16.80 3.71 -12.90
C GLU A 115 -17.76 2.89 -12.01
N ALA A 116 -17.33 2.52 -10.79
CA ALA A 116 -18.15 1.84 -9.80
C ALA A 116 -19.34 2.68 -9.36
N ILE A 117 -19.11 3.96 -9.03
CA ILE A 117 -20.18 4.88 -8.59
C ILE A 117 -21.21 5.10 -9.71
N ARG A 118 -20.75 5.25 -10.96
CA ARG A 118 -21.61 5.40 -12.15
C ARG A 118 -22.37 4.12 -12.51
N GLY A 119 -21.97 2.99 -11.93
CA GLY A 119 -22.58 1.69 -12.20
C GLY A 119 -22.09 1.01 -13.47
N ASN A 120 -21.04 1.53 -14.12
CA ASN A 120 -20.51 1.02 -15.39
C ASN A 120 -19.91 -0.39 -15.29
N ILE A 121 -19.55 -0.83 -14.09
CA ILE A 121 -19.03 -2.17 -13.79
C ILE A 121 -20.05 -3.07 -13.08
N SER A 122 -21.34 -2.68 -13.05
CA SER A 122 -22.39 -3.44 -12.34
C SER A 122 -22.97 -4.58 -13.17
N HIS A 123 -22.80 -4.54 -14.49
CA HIS A 123 -23.40 -5.48 -15.42
C HIS A 123 -22.37 -5.90 -16.47
N PHE A 124 -21.74 -7.04 -16.24
CA PHE A 124 -20.94 -7.72 -17.26
C PHE A 124 -21.60 -9.04 -17.64
N GLU A 125 -21.76 -9.29 -18.94
CA GLU A 125 -22.35 -10.57 -19.41
C GLU A 125 -21.36 -11.74 -19.31
N GLY A 126 -20.06 -11.45 -19.21
CA GLY A 126 -19.00 -12.45 -19.13
C GLY A 126 -17.65 -11.83 -18.80
N THR A 127 -16.65 -12.69 -18.55
CA THR A 127 -15.27 -12.26 -18.26
C THR A 127 -14.65 -11.48 -19.43
N SER A 128 -14.97 -11.84 -20.67
CA SER A 128 -14.52 -11.12 -21.87
C SER A 128 -14.96 -9.66 -21.88
N HIS A 129 -16.22 -9.37 -21.52
CA HIS A 129 -16.71 -7.99 -21.44
C HIS A 129 -15.97 -7.17 -20.38
N ALA A 130 -15.63 -7.77 -19.23
CA ALA A 130 -14.82 -7.09 -18.22
C ALA A 130 -13.39 -6.80 -18.71
N ILE A 131 -12.78 -7.74 -19.46
CA ILE A 131 -11.46 -7.56 -20.06
C ILE A 131 -11.49 -6.50 -21.17
N GLU A 132 -12.54 -6.46 -21.99
CA GLU A 132 -12.73 -5.44 -23.03
C GLU A 132 -12.91 -4.06 -22.43
N HIS A 133 -13.72 -3.93 -21.37
CA HIS A 133 -13.87 -2.68 -20.62
C HIS A 133 -12.52 -2.23 -20.05
N TYR A 134 -11.78 -3.13 -19.39
CA TYR A 134 -10.43 -2.85 -18.90
C TYR A 134 -9.49 -2.39 -20.01
N THR A 135 -9.45 -3.11 -21.13
CA THR A 135 -8.58 -2.81 -22.27
C THR A 135 -8.93 -1.47 -22.92
N SER A 136 -10.23 -1.14 -23.00
CA SER A 136 -10.71 0.15 -23.49
C SER A 136 -10.24 1.31 -22.61
N LEU A 137 -10.36 1.17 -21.28
CA LEU A 137 -9.91 2.20 -20.34
C LEU A 137 -8.38 2.36 -20.34
N MET A 138 -7.63 1.25 -20.29
CA MET A 138 -6.16 1.30 -20.31
C MET A 138 -5.62 1.78 -21.67
N GLY A 139 -6.35 1.50 -22.75
CA GLY A 139 -6.04 1.99 -24.10
C GLY A 139 -6.41 3.46 -24.33
N ASN A 140 -7.06 4.13 -23.37
CA ASN A 140 -7.46 5.53 -23.47
C ASN A 140 -6.50 6.46 -22.71
N PRO A 141 -5.58 7.19 -23.41
CA PRO A 141 -4.60 8.04 -22.74
C PRO A 141 -5.23 9.20 -21.98
N LEU A 142 -6.35 9.74 -22.47
CA LEU A 142 -7.04 10.85 -21.80
C LEU A 142 -7.64 10.41 -20.48
N TRP A 143 -8.25 9.21 -20.42
CA TRP A 143 -8.78 8.66 -19.17
C TRP A 143 -7.64 8.45 -18.16
N GLY A 144 -6.56 7.77 -18.58
CA GLY A 144 -5.41 7.47 -17.72
C GLY A 144 -4.73 8.73 -17.18
N LEU A 145 -4.42 9.70 -18.05
CA LEU A 145 -3.76 10.95 -17.66
C LEU A 145 -4.64 11.83 -16.78
N SER A 146 -5.95 11.90 -17.07
CA SER A 146 -6.87 12.74 -16.29
C SER A 146 -6.98 12.24 -14.85
N PHE A 147 -7.14 10.94 -14.65
CA PHE A 147 -7.24 10.38 -13.30
C PHE A 147 -5.91 10.35 -12.57
N HIS A 148 -4.78 10.16 -13.27
CA HIS A 148 -3.45 10.31 -12.68
C HIS A 148 -3.24 11.74 -12.17
N PHE A 149 -3.55 12.75 -13.01
CA PHE A 149 -3.45 14.15 -12.63
C PHE A 149 -4.38 14.50 -11.46
N LEU A 150 -5.63 14.04 -11.50
CA LEU A 150 -6.59 14.25 -10.42
C LEU A 150 -6.11 13.63 -9.10
N PHE A 151 -5.59 12.40 -9.14
CA PHE A 151 -5.03 11.74 -7.96
C PHE A 151 -3.84 12.51 -7.37
N LEU A 152 -2.93 13.00 -8.22
CA LEU A 152 -1.81 13.83 -7.79
C LEU A 152 -2.28 15.15 -7.17
N LEU A 153 -3.31 15.80 -7.73
CA LEU A 153 -3.89 17.02 -7.16
C LEU A 153 -4.45 16.78 -5.75
N ILE A 154 -5.15 15.67 -5.52
CA ILE A 154 -5.66 15.28 -4.20
C ILE A 154 -4.49 15.11 -3.21
N CYS A 155 -3.42 14.41 -3.62
CA CYS A 155 -2.24 14.22 -2.78
C CYS A 155 -1.51 15.54 -2.47
N LEU A 156 -1.37 16.41 -3.48
CA LEU A 156 -0.74 17.72 -3.34
C LEU A 156 -1.49 18.64 -2.39
N PHE A 157 -2.83 18.60 -2.41
CA PHE A 157 -3.66 19.38 -1.49
C PHE A 157 -3.38 19.01 -0.03
N VAL A 158 -3.25 17.71 0.28
CA VAL A 158 -2.91 17.27 1.64
C VAL A 158 -1.47 17.64 2.01
N LEU A 159 -0.52 17.54 1.07
CA LEU A 159 0.87 17.92 1.30
C LEU A 159 1.04 19.42 1.55
N TYR A 160 0.28 20.27 0.87
CA TYR A 160 0.31 21.72 1.04
C TYR A 160 -0.06 22.15 2.46
N ALA A 161 -0.94 21.40 3.14
CA ALA A 161 -1.28 21.62 4.54
C ALA A 161 -0.16 21.25 5.54
N GLY A 162 0.94 20.62 5.09
CA GLY A 162 2.11 20.30 5.91
C GLY A 162 1.97 19.04 6.77
N VAL A 163 2.99 18.75 7.61
CA VAL A 163 3.08 17.49 8.37
C VAL A 163 1.95 17.35 9.39
N GLN A 164 1.73 18.36 10.23
CA GLN A 164 0.73 18.30 11.30
C GLN A 164 -0.69 18.47 10.76
N ARG A 165 -0.96 19.57 10.02
CA ARG A 165 -2.32 19.89 9.55
C ARG A 165 -2.77 19.09 8.33
N GLY A 166 -1.83 18.55 7.55
CA GLY A 166 -2.10 17.70 6.39
C GLY A 166 -1.94 16.22 6.69
N ILE A 167 -0.69 15.75 6.81
CA ILE A 167 -0.35 14.31 6.90
C ILE A 167 -0.92 13.67 8.18
N GLU A 168 -0.66 14.25 9.35
CA GLU A 168 -1.09 13.67 10.64
C GLU A 168 -2.61 13.71 10.77
N ARG A 169 -3.25 14.85 10.52
CA ARG A 169 -4.73 14.96 10.58
C ARG A 169 -5.43 14.11 9.52
N GLY A 170 -4.92 14.08 8.29
CA GLY A 170 -5.45 13.25 7.21
C GLY A 170 -5.42 11.78 7.60
N ASN A 171 -4.27 11.27 8.06
CA ASN A 171 -4.15 9.87 8.47
C ASN A 171 -5.00 9.53 9.71
N LYS A 172 -5.19 10.45 10.67
CA LYS A 172 -6.09 10.25 11.81
C LYS A 172 -7.55 10.01 11.40
N ILE A 173 -7.96 10.43 10.21
CA ILE A 173 -9.31 10.22 9.68
C ILE A 173 -9.33 9.06 8.69
N MET A 174 -8.41 9.07 7.72
CA MET A 174 -8.38 8.11 6.62
C MET A 174 -8.07 6.68 7.10
N MET A 175 -7.20 6.50 8.09
CA MET A 175 -6.84 5.16 8.58
C MET A 175 -8.03 4.47 9.28
N PRO A 176 -8.76 5.11 10.22
CA PRO A 176 -10.00 4.54 10.74
C PRO A 176 -11.04 4.26 9.65
N CYS A 177 -11.24 5.18 8.69
CA CYS A 177 -12.17 4.96 7.58
C CYS A 177 -11.79 3.72 6.75
N LEU A 178 -10.50 3.58 6.42
CA LEU A 178 -9.95 2.42 5.71
C LEU A 178 -10.26 1.13 6.48
N LEU A 179 -9.99 1.08 7.79
CA LEU A 179 -10.26 -0.10 8.61
C LEU A 179 -11.75 -0.44 8.67
N LEU A 180 -12.63 0.56 8.80
CA LEU A 180 -14.08 0.34 8.81
C LEU A 180 -14.58 -0.24 7.49
N VAL A 181 -14.13 0.30 6.36
CA VAL A 181 -14.48 -0.21 5.03
C VAL A 181 -13.92 -1.62 4.83
N LEU A 182 -12.69 -1.88 5.28
CA LEU A 182 -12.08 -3.20 5.20
C LEU A 182 -12.87 -4.24 6.02
N LEU A 183 -13.28 -3.89 7.24
CA LEU A 183 -14.09 -4.78 8.09
C LEU A 183 -15.47 -5.05 7.49
N PHE A 184 -16.11 -4.03 6.88
CA PHE A 184 -17.35 -4.22 6.15
C PHE A 184 -17.17 -5.22 4.99
N LEU A 185 -16.13 -5.03 4.17
CA LEU A 185 -15.82 -5.91 3.04
C LEU A 185 -15.45 -7.33 3.50
N LEU A 186 -14.79 -7.45 4.66
CA LEU A 186 -14.47 -8.74 5.27
C LEU A 186 -15.73 -9.50 5.64
N ILE A 187 -16.63 -8.86 6.39
CA ILE A 187 -17.91 -9.47 6.79
C ILE A 187 -18.69 -9.86 5.54
N LYS A 188 -18.85 -8.93 4.58
CA LYS A 188 -19.59 -9.20 3.35
C LYS A 188 -18.95 -10.34 2.55
N GLY A 189 -17.63 -10.33 2.37
CA GLY A 189 -16.88 -11.36 1.66
C GLY A 189 -17.06 -12.74 2.27
N LEU A 190 -16.98 -12.86 3.60
CA LEU A 190 -17.15 -14.12 4.31
C LEU A 190 -18.60 -14.65 4.30
N THR A 191 -19.59 -13.79 4.08
CA THR A 191 -21.00 -14.21 3.93
C THR A 191 -21.37 -14.70 2.53
N LEU A 192 -20.47 -14.57 1.55
CA LEU A 192 -20.72 -15.05 0.19
C LEU A 192 -20.63 -16.59 0.11
N PRO A 193 -21.37 -17.21 -0.82
CA PRO A 193 -21.22 -18.65 -1.07
C PRO A 193 -19.77 -18.98 -1.44
N HIS A 194 -19.26 -20.13 -1.02
CA HIS A 194 -17.88 -20.59 -1.30
C HIS A 194 -16.73 -19.70 -0.77
N ALA A 195 -17.03 -18.65 0.01
CA ALA A 195 -16.01 -17.79 0.61
C ALA A 195 -14.98 -18.56 1.46
N ILE A 196 -15.44 -19.61 2.16
CA ILE A 196 -14.58 -20.45 3.01
C ILE A 196 -13.47 -21.14 2.22
N ASP A 197 -13.67 -21.41 0.93
CA ASP A 197 -12.66 -22.05 0.09
C ASP A 197 -11.50 -21.09 -0.21
N GLY A 198 -11.79 -19.79 -0.35
CA GLY A 198 -10.77 -18.74 -0.43
C GLY A 198 -9.97 -18.62 0.87
N VAL A 199 -10.63 -18.72 2.03
CA VAL A 199 -9.95 -18.74 3.34
C VAL A 199 -9.08 -20.00 3.47
N ARG A 200 -9.60 -21.18 3.09
CA ARG A 200 -8.83 -22.43 3.11
C ARG A 200 -7.61 -22.35 2.21
N TYR A 201 -7.72 -21.75 1.03
CA TYR A 201 -6.59 -21.53 0.13
C TYR A 201 -5.48 -20.70 0.78
N LEU A 202 -5.84 -19.67 1.56
CA LEU A 202 -4.88 -18.85 2.31
C LEU A 202 -4.27 -19.53 3.53
N LEU A 203 -4.85 -20.64 4.00
CA LEU A 203 -4.42 -21.35 5.21
C LEU A 203 -3.83 -22.75 4.93
N SER A 204 -3.91 -23.24 3.69
CA SER A 204 -3.47 -24.59 3.32
C SER A 204 -2.18 -24.50 2.47
N PRO A 205 -0.99 -24.62 3.09
CA PRO A 205 0.27 -24.47 2.37
C PRO A 205 0.54 -25.66 1.46
N ASP A 206 0.78 -25.36 0.18
CA ASP A 206 1.38 -26.29 -0.77
C ASP A 206 2.83 -25.88 -1.03
N TRP A 207 3.75 -26.63 -0.43
CA TRP A 207 5.20 -26.36 -0.56
C TRP A 207 5.75 -26.72 -1.95
N SER A 208 5.01 -27.49 -2.76
CA SER A 208 5.45 -27.86 -4.11
C SER A 208 5.40 -26.69 -5.10
N GLU A 209 4.52 -25.71 -4.83
CA GLU A 209 4.37 -24.47 -5.61
C GLU A 209 5.41 -23.40 -5.24
N LEU A 210 6.18 -23.60 -4.16
CA LEU A 210 7.15 -22.61 -3.68
C LEU A 210 8.45 -22.70 -4.49
N THR A 211 8.68 -21.71 -5.34
CA THR A 211 9.91 -21.61 -6.15
C THR A 211 10.95 -20.68 -5.52
N PRO A 212 12.25 -20.80 -5.88
CA PRO A 212 13.27 -19.80 -5.47
C PRO A 212 12.90 -18.37 -5.89
N LYS A 213 12.24 -18.21 -7.04
CA LYS A 213 11.72 -16.92 -7.50
C LYS A 213 10.64 -16.37 -6.55
N ALA A 214 9.73 -17.22 -6.07
CA ALA A 214 8.71 -16.85 -5.11
C ALA A 214 9.32 -16.32 -3.79
N ILE A 215 10.43 -16.90 -3.32
CA ILE A 215 11.14 -16.42 -2.12
C ILE A 215 11.69 -15.00 -2.33
N VAL A 216 12.28 -14.70 -3.49
CA VAL A 216 12.77 -13.35 -3.82
C VAL A 216 11.61 -12.35 -3.93
N ILE A 217 10.47 -12.78 -4.49
CA ILE A 217 9.25 -11.95 -4.56
C ILE A 217 8.71 -11.65 -3.15
N ALA A 218 8.71 -12.64 -2.26
CA ALA A 218 8.30 -12.48 -0.86
C ALA A 218 9.19 -11.50 -0.11
N LEU A 219 10.51 -11.59 -0.29
CA LEU A 219 11.47 -10.61 0.24
C LEU A 219 11.20 -9.21 -0.31
N GLY A 220 11.05 -9.07 -1.63
CA GLY A 220 10.73 -7.79 -2.27
C GLY A 220 9.41 -7.19 -1.77
N GLN A 221 8.39 -8.02 -1.57
CA GLN A 221 7.10 -7.60 -0.99
C GLN A 221 7.27 -7.07 0.44
N SER A 222 8.11 -7.70 1.26
CA SER A 222 8.36 -7.23 2.64
C SER A 222 9.02 -5.84 2.68
N PHE A 223 9.85 -5.51 1.68
CA PHE A 223 10.43 -4.18 1.54
C PHE A 223 9.41 -3.18 1.01
N PHE A 224 8.62 -3.59 0.02
CA PHE A 224 7.63 -2.72 -0.62
C PHE A 224 6.52 -2.30 0.35
N THR A 225 5.96 -3.25 1.10
CA THR A 225 4.88 -2.99 2.08
C THR A 225 5.32 -2.05 3.20
N LEU A 226 6.55 -2.17 3.69
CA LEU A 226 7.07 -1.28 4.74
C LEU A 226 7.77 -0.02 4.19
N SER A 227 7.66 0.26 2.89
CA SER A 227 8.32 1.40 2.21
C SER A 227 9.84 1.50 2.47
N LEU A 228 10.53 0.37 2.54
CA LEU A 228 11.95 0.27 2.88
C LEU A 228 12.84 0.57 1.68
N GLY A 229 14.01 1.18 1.93
CA GLY A 229 14.99 1.54 0.90
C GLY A 229 14.59 2.77 0.07
N GLN A 230 13.47 3.42 0.40
CA GLN A 230 12.89 4.55 -0.33
C GLN A 230 13.13 5.90 0.37
N GLY A 231 13.78 5.90 1.54
CA GLY A 231 14.03 7.09 2.35
C GLY A 231 12.81 7.62 3.12
N THR A 232 11.64 6.97 2.98
CA THR A 232 10.41 7.33 3.70
C THR A 232 10.57 7.15 5.20
N MET A 233 11.07 6.00 5.65
CA MET A 233 11.21 5.72 7.08
C MET A 233 12.34 6.53 7.72
N VAL A 234 13.43 6.79 6.98
CA VAL A 234 14.44 7.77 7.40
C VAL A 234 13.83 9.17 7.56
N THR A 235 13.00 9.60 6.61
CA THR A 235 12.33 10.91 6.68
C THR A 235 11.34 10.97 7.84
N TYR A 236 10.56 9.92 8.09
CA TYR A 236 9.55 9.91 9.15
C TYR A 236 10.19 9.82 10.54
N GLY A 237 11.23 8.98 10.67
CA GLY A 237 12.04 8.89 11.88
C GLY A 237 12.74 10.20 12.23
N SER A 238 13.11 11.01 11.24
CA SER A 238 13.74 12.32 11.47
C SER A 238 12.86 13.38 12.13
N TYR A 239 11.59 13.09 12.39
CA TYR A 239 10.67 13.95 13.14
C TYR A 239 10.33 13.38 14.54
N LEU A 240 10.86 12.21 14.90
CA LEU A 240 10.72 11.63 16.24
C LEU A 240 11.61 12.33 17.26
N ASP A 241 11.15 12.40 18.51
CA ASP A 241 12.00 12.87 19.61
C ASP A 241 13.11 11.85 19.90
N LYS A 242 14.28 12.32 20.35
CA LYS A 242 15.42 11.46 20.66
C LYS A 242 15.13 10.49 21.82
N ASN A 243 14.21 10.87 22.72
CA ASN A 243 13.82 10.10 23.90
C ASN A 243 12.67 9.12 23.64
N ASP A 244 12.06 9.14 22.45
CA ASP A 244 10.96 8.21 22.13
C ASP A 244 11.44 6.76 22.13
N ASN A 245 10.61 5.83 22.60
CA ASN A 245 10.92 4.41 22.49
C ASN A 245 10.57 3.92 21.08
N LEU A 246 11.59 3.66 20.25
CA LEU A 246 11.39 3.22 18.86
C LEU A 246 10.56 1.94 18.78
N ILE A 247 10.80 0.93 19.62
CA ILE A 247 10.07 -0.34 19.54
C ILE A 247 8.58 -0.09 19.80
N LYS A 248 8.24 0.68 20.84
CA LYS A 248 6.84 1.02 21.16
C LYS A 248 6.14 1.84 20.07
N SER A 249 6.91 2.57 19.26
CA SER A 249 6.37 3.38 18.16
C SER A 249 6.32 2.61 16.83
N CYS A 250 7.26 1.72 16.59
CA CYS A 250 7.45 1.02 15.32
C CYS A 250 6.71 -0.32 15.26
N PHE A 251 6.68 -1.07 16.36
CA PHE A 251 6.03 -2.39 16.38
C PHE A 251 4.53 -2.33 16.01
N PRO A 252 3.73 -1.38 16.53
CA PRO A 252 2.32 -1.26 16.14
C PRO A 252 2.12 -0.98 14.64
N VAL A 253 3.06 -0.30 13.99
CA VAL A 253 3.00 -0.01 12.54
C VAL A 253 3.06 -1.31 11.75
N VAL A 254 4.05 -2.17 12.04
CA VAL A 254 4.22 -3.44 11.32
C VAL A 254 3.08 -4.39 11.61
N VAL A 255 2.57 -4.41 12.84
CA VAL A 255 1.37 -5.19 13.17
C VAL A 255 0.17 -4.71 12.36
N MET A 256 -0.05 -3.39 12.25
CA MET A 256 -1.18 -2.86 11.48
C MET A 256 -1.04 -3.10 9.98
N ASP A 257 0.16 -2.92 9.42
CA ASP A 257 0.48 -3.28 8.03
C ASP A 257 0.17 -4.75 7.74
N THR A 258 0.67 -5.66 8.59
CA THR A 258 0.47 -7.11 8.45
C THR A 258 -1.01 -7.48 8.58
N LEU A 259 -1.71 -6.93 9.57
CA LEU A 259 -3.13 -7.20 9.78
C LEU A 259 -3.96 -6.74 8.59
N VAL A 260 -3.74 -5.52 8.09
CA VAL A 260 -4.46 -5.03 6.91
C VAL A 260 -4.16 -5.88 5.68
N ALA A 261 -2.91 -6.27 5.47
CA ALA A 261 -2.52 -7.19 4.39
C ALA A 261 -3.25 -8.53 4.46
N LEU A 262 -3.28 -9.17 5.63
CA LEU A 262 -3.94 -10.47 5.81
C LEU A 262 -5.46 -10.36 5.65
N LEU A 263 -6.08 -9.33 6.23
CA LEU A 263 -7.52 -9.09 6.08
C LEU A 263 -7.90 -8.77 4.64
N ALA A 264 -7.10 -7.96 3.93
CA ALA A 264 -7.34 -7.66 2.53
C ALA A 264 -7.17 -8.91 1.65
N ALA A 265 -6.18 -9.76 1.93
CA ALA A 265 -6.08 -11.06 1.26
C ALA A 265 -7.34 -11.91 1.51
N VAL A 266 -7.80 -12.03 2.76
CA VAL A 266 -9.04 -12.76 3.06
C VAL A 266 -10.24 -12.19 2.28
N VAL A 267 -10.40 -10.88 2.23
CA VAL A 267 -11.46 -10.21 1.44
C VAL A 267 -11.37 -10.61 -0.03
N VAL A 268 -10.20 -10.41 -0.65
CA VAL A 268 -10.01 -10.64 -2.09
C VAL A 268 -10.21 -12.10 -2.46
N PHE A 269 -9.63 -13.03 -1.69
CA PHE A 269 -9.77 -14.47 -1.94
C PHE A 269 -11.19 -14.97 -1.68
N SER A 270 -11.86 -14.51 -0.61
CA SER A 270 -13.25 -14.90 -0.32
C SER A 270 -14.20 -14.46 -1.46
N ILE A 271 -14.03 -13.23 -1.94
CA ILE A 271 -14.81 -12.70 -3.06
C ILE A 271 -14.47 -13.44 -4.36
N ALA A 272 -13.19 -13.68 -4.64
CA ALA A 272 -12.76 -14.39 -5.84
C ALA A 272 -13.37 -15.80 -5.94
N PHE A 273 -13.27 -16.58 -4.87
CA PHE A 273 -13.80 -17.94 -4.83
C PHE A 273 -15.34 -17.96 -4.85
N ALA A 274 -16.00 -16.95 -4.26
CA ALA A 274 -17.45 -16.80 -4.38
C ALA A 274 -17.92 -16.58 -5.83
N GLY A 275 -17.10 -15.91 -6.64
CA GLY A 275 -17.31 -15.77 -8.08
C GLY A 275 -16.81 -16.95 -8.92
N GLY A 276 -16.37 -18.05 -8.29
CA GLY A 276 -15.87 -19.24 -8.96
C GLY A 276 -14.50 -19.08 -9.64
N MET A 277 -13.72 -18.05 -9.27
CA MET A 277 -12.42 -17.75 -9.89
C MET A 277 -11.29 -17.79 -8.87
N LYS A 278 -10.11 -18.25 -9.32
CA LYS A 278 -8.87 -18.09 -8.56
C LYS A 278 -8.25 -16.71 -8.88
N PRO A 279 -7.70 -15.99 -7.89
CA PRO A 279 -7.11 -14.68 -8.10
C PRO A 279 -5.66 -14.77 -8.63
N ASP A 280 -5.48 -15.38 -9.80
CA ASP A 280 -4.17 -15.61 -10.45
C ASP A 280 -3.92 -14.69 -11.65
N SER A 281 -4.79 -13.71 -11.88
CA SER A 281 -4.71 -12.78 -13.03
C SER A 281 -3.65 -11.66 -12.88
N GLY A 282 -2.69 -11.83 -11.99
CA GLY A 282 -1.65 -10.84 -11.70
C GLY A 282 -2.18 -9.44 -11.40
N SER A 283 -1.52 -8.43 -11.96
CA SER A 283 -1.89 -7.01 -11.78
C SER A 283 -3.32 -6.68 -12.23
N GLY A 284 -3.88 -7.46 -13.16
CA GLY A 284 -5.23 -7.30 -13.70
C GLY A 284 -6.35 -7.72 -12.75
N LEU A 285 -6.03 -8.45 -11.66
CA LEU A 285 -6.99 -8.95 -10.67
C LEU A 285 -8.01 -7.90 -10.23
N ILE A 286 -7.53 -6.69 -9.91
CA ILE A 286 -8.37 -5.60 -9.40
C ILE A 286 -9.17 -4.87 -10.49
N PHE A 287 -8.75 -4.98 -11.74
CA PHE A 287 -9.27 -4.17 -12.83
C PHE A 287 -10.23 -4.90 -13.76
N HIS A 288 -10.19 -6.24 -13.83
CA HIS A 288 -11.17 -7.00 -14.61
C HIS A 288 -11.78 -8.17 -13.82
N THR A 289 -10.98 -8.94 -13.07
CA THR A 289 -11.47 -10.14 -12.36
C THR A 289 -12.42 -9.76 -11.23
N LEU A 290 -12.01 -8.86 -10.34
CA LEU A 290 -12.88 -8.39 -9.25
C LEU A 290 -14.11 -7.61 -9.76
N PRO A 291 -14.00 -6.65 -10.70
CA PRO A 291 -15.17 -6.01 -11.30
C PRO A 291 -16.16 -6.98 -11.92
N PHE A 292 -15.68 -8.03 -12.63
CA PHE A 292 -16.56 -9.09 -13.10
C PHE A 292 -17.30 -9.75 -11.94
N ILE A 293 -16.62 -10.19 -10.89
CA ILE A 293 -17.26 -10.83 -9.73
C ILE A 293 -18.29 -9.91 -9.08
N PHE A 294 -17.95 -8.62 -8.91
CA PHE A 294 -18.87 -7.65 -8.34
C PHE A 294 -20.15 -7.52 -9.16
N SER A 295 -20.10 -7.66 -10.48
CA SER A 295 -21.32 -7.68 -11.31
C SER A 295 -22.19 -8.92 -11.15
N GLN A 296 -21.64 -10.02 -10.62
CA GLN A 296 -22.34 -11.31 -10.49
C GLN A 296 -22.91 -11.54 -9.09
N ILE A 297 -22.38 -10.88 -8.05
CA ILE A 297 -22.78 -11.15 -6.66
C ILE A 297 -23.92 -10.25 -6.16
N PRO A 298 -24.82 -10.74 -5.28
CA PRO A 298 -25.87 -9.93 -4.69
C PRO A 298 -25.35 -8.74 -3.87
N GLY A 299 -25.78 -7.54 -4.25
CA GLY A 299 -25.32 -6.28 -3.66
C GLY A 299 -23.94 -5.84 -4.15
N GLY A 300 -23.44 -6.42 -5.24
CA GLY A 300 -22.09 -6.21 -5.73
C GLY A 300 -21.76 -4.79 -6.17
N TYR A 301 -22.74 -3.96 -6.55
CA TYR A 301 -22.57 -2.52 -6.74
C TYR A 301 -21.95 -1.86 -5.49
N PHE A 302 -22.54 -2.08 -4.31
CA PHE A 302 -22.04 -1.50 -3.06
C PHE A 302 -20.67 -2.07 -2.67
N VAL A 303 -20.45 -3.37 -2.92
CA VAL A 303 -19.15 -4.01 -2.69
C VAL A 303 -18.08 -3.38 -3.57
N ALA A 304 -18.35 -3.15 -4.85
CA ALA A 304 -17.43 -2.53 -5.79
C ALA A 304 -17.06 -1.11 -5.35
N VAL A 305 -18.05 -0.27 -5.03
CA VAL A 305 -17.81 1.11 -4.59
C VAL A 305 -16.97 1.13 -3.30
N MET A 306 -17.33 0.31 -2.31
CA MET A 306 -16.58 0.23 -1.05
C MET A 306 -15.17 -0.31 -1.25
N PHE A 307 -14.99 -1.30 -2.12
CA PHE A 307 -13.69 -1.88 -2.43
C PHE A 307 -12.76 -0.86 -3.11
N PHE A 308 -13.22 -0.18 -4.17
CA PHE A 308 -12.39 0.86 -4.80
C PHE A 308 -12.16 2.06 -3.87
N LEU A 309 -13.13 2.41 -3.01
CA LEU A 309 -12.95 3.44 -2.00
C LEU A 309 -11.85 3.07 -1.00
N LEU A 310 -11.85 1.82 -0.51
CA LEU A 310 -10.79 1.29 0.37
C LEU A 310 -9.41 1.48 -0.27
N VAL A 311 -9.29 1.08 -1.54
CA VAL A 311 -8.02 1.09 -2.25
C VAL A 311 -7.55 2.52 -2.55
N VAL A 312 -8.47 3.44 -2.91
CA VAL A 312 -8.17 4.87 -3.07
C VAL A 312 -7.69 5.48 -1.76
N LEU A 313 -8.36 5.21 -0.63
CA LEU A 313 -7.95 5.73 0.68
C LEU A 313 -6.53 5.28 1.03
N ALA A 314 -6.23 3.99 0.87
CA ALA A 314 -4.90 3.42 1.11
C ALA A 314 -3.84 3.99 0.15
N ALA A 315 -4.20 4.22 -1.11
CA ALA A 315 -3.31 4.80 -2.10
C ALA A 315 -2.94 6.25 -1.74
N ILE A 316 -3.92 7.06 -1.32
CA ILE A 316 -3.70 8.46 -0.94
C ILE A 316 -2.77 8.54 0.28
N THR A 317 -3.03 7.79 1.36
CA THR A 317 -2.20 7.83 2.59
C THR A 317 -0.74 7.46 2.30
N SER A 318 -0.52 6.45 1.47
CA SER A 318 0.83 6.00 1.10
C SER A 318 1.52 6.98 0.15
N GLN A 319 0.81 7.50 -0.85
CA GLN A 319 1.38 8.44 -1.82
C GLN A 319 1.81 9.77 -1.17
N ILE A 320 1.01 10.30 -0.25
CA ILE A 320 1.36 11.51 0.52
C ILE A 320 2.67 11.27 1.28
N SER A 321 2.86 10.07 1.81
CA SER A 321 4.05 9.70 2.56
C SER A 321 5.30 9.62 1.68
N ALA A 322 5.21 8.95 0.53
CA ALA A 322 6.30 8.85 -0.44
C ALA A 322 6.69 10.22 -1.03
N SER A 323 5.70 11.03 -1.40
CA SER A 323 5.89 12.35 -1.99
C SER A 323 6.61 13.32 -1.05
N ARG A 324 6.45 13.16 0.27
CA ARG A 324 7.14 13.98 1.26
C ARG A 324 8.66 13.80 1.18
N VAL A 325 9.15 12.60 0.90
CA VAL A 325 10.59 12.32 0.77
C VAL A 325 11.20 13.14 -0.35
N VAL A 326 10.55 13.14 -1.52
CA VAL A 326 11.00 13.87 -2.72
C VAL A 326 11.02 15.37 -2.45
N SER A 327 9.99 15.91 -1.77
CA SER A 327 9.94 17.34 -1.44
C SER A 327 11.09 17.82 -0.55
N LYS A 328 11.66 16.93 0.29
CA LYS A 328 12.77 17.24 1.21
C LYS A 328 14.16 17.07 0.58
N TRP A 329 14.25 16.73 -0.71
CA TRP A 329 15.54 16.59 -1.40
C TRP A 329 16.34 17.91 -1.50
N LYS A 330 15.65 19.07 -1.61
CA LYS A 330 16.30 20.38 -1.78
C LYS A 330 16.63 21.13 -0.48
N ASN A 331 15.97 20.83 0.65
CA ASN A 331 16.18 21.53 1.91
C ASN A 331 16.90 20.62 2.92
N THR A 332 18.23 20.69 2.97
CA THR A 332 19.06 20.06 4.02
C THR A 332 18.97 20.76 5.38
N ASN A 333 18.40 21.98 5.41
CA ASN A 333 18.38 22.87 6.57
C ASN A 333 17.01 22.95 7.28
N ASP A 334 16.03 22.13 6.89
CA ASP A 334 14.69 22.03 7.53
C ASP A 334 14.39 20.60 8.01
#